data_AF-A0A1E3AYP2-F1
#
_entry.id   AF-A0A1E3AYP2-F1
#
_cell.length_a   1.000
_cell.length_b   1.000
_cell.length_c   1.000
_cell.angle_alpha   90.00
_cell.angle_beta   90.00
_cell.angle_gamma   90.00
#
_symmetry.space_group_name_H-M   'P 1'
#
loop_
_entity.id
_entity.type
_entity.pdbx_description
1 polymer ?
#
loop_
_entity_poly.entity_id
_entity_poly.type
_entity_poly.pdbx_seq_one_letter_code
_entity_poly.pdbx_strand_id
1 'polypeptide(L)'
;MKEQKTQSMQNRFSAYVVAAVSNRRARYLENKNRNKGRKYAVLEMLDLTYTDFSEEFNKYVMEQIIQESQDISKLEEIIRLTQGQKMIYAIACLKEREKKLIFGRVFEELEFEELGKRLGITGKQAEMAYYYVIRKMRRRMEGTTDEF
;
A
#
# COMPACT_ATOMS: atom_id res chain seq x y z
N MET A 1 -37.16 4.66 62.28
CA MET A 1 -35.98 3.75 62.26
C MET A 1 -35.98 2.70 61.16
N LYS A 2 -37.13 2.16 60.68
CA LYS A 2 -37.16 1.15 59.60
C LYS A 2 -36.77 1.71 58.22
N GLU A 3 -37.26 2.89 57.85
CA GLU A 3 -37.02 3.50 56.52
C GLU A 3 -35.54 3.85 56.25
N GLN A 4 -34.81 4.39 57.24
CA GLN A 4 -33.38 4.67 57.10
C GLN A 4 -32.54 3.41 56.86
N LYS A 5 -32.93 2.26 57.46
CA LYS A 5 -32.26 0.98 57.23
C LYS A 5 -32.51 0.46 55.81
N THR A 6 -33.73 0.62 55.30
CA THR A 6 -34.09 0.27 53.91
C THR A 6 -33.35 1.12 52.90
N GLN A 7 -33.28 2.45 53.12
CA GLN A 7 -32.53 3.37 52.26
C GLN A 7 -31.02 3.08 52.27
N SER A 8 -30.45 2.74 53.43
CA SER A 8 -29.05 2.34 53.54
C SER A 8 -28.74 1.04 52.78
N MET A 9 -29.65 0.06 52.80
CA MET A 9 -29.48 -1.18 52.02
C MET A 9 -29.60 -0.92 50.51
N GLN A 10 -30.57 -0.11 50.09
CA GLN A 10 -30.72 0.30 48.69
C GLN A 10 -29.46 1.02 48.19
N ASN A 11 -28.92 1.96 48.97
CA ASN A 11 -27.71 2.70 48.59
C ASN A 11 -26.49 1.76 48.44
N ARG A 12 -26.34 0.75 49.31
CA ARG A 12 -25.27 -0.25 49.20
C ARG A 12 -25.43 -1.15 47.98
N PHE A 13 -26.67 -1.56 47.70
CA PHE A 13 -26.97 -2.34 46.51
C PHE A 13 -26.68 -1.55 45.22
N SER A 14 -27.13 -0.30 45.14
CA SER A 14 -26.86 0.58 44.00
C SER A 14 -25.36 0.81 43.80
N ALA A 15 -24.61 1.07 44.88
CA ALA A 15 -23.16 1.22 44.80
C ALA A 15 -22.46 -0.06 44.30
N TYR A 16 -22.90 -1.23 44.76
CA TYR A 16 -22.36 -2.51 44.30
C TYR A 16 -22.64 -2.74 42.81
N VAL A 17 -23.86 -2.48 42.35
CA VAL A 17 -24.23 -2.65 40.93
C VAL A 17 -23.43 -1.71 40.04
N VAL A 18 -23.28 -0.43 40.43
CA VAL A 18 -22.48 0.55 39.69
C VAL A 18 -21.01 0.10 39.59
N ALA A 19 -20.43 -0.39 40.69
CA ALA A 19 -19.07 -0.91 40.71
C ALA A 19 -18.93 -2.17 39.83
N ALA A 20 -19.88 -3.10 39.91
CA ALA A 20 -19.88 -4.33 39.12
C ALA A 20 -19.96 -4.04 37.61
N VAL A 21 -20.82 -3.09 37.19
CA VAL A 21 -20.93 -2.66 35.79
C VAL A 21 -19.65 -1.98 35.31
N SER A 22 -19.08 -1.08 36.13
CA SER A 22 -17.81 -0.41 35.82
C SER A 22 -16.68 -1.41 35.62
N ASN A 23 -16.53 -2.37 36.54
CA ASN A 23 -15.52 -3.42 36.47
C ASN A 23 -15.71 -4.33 35.24
N ARG A 24 -16.96 -4.68 34.90
CA ARG A 24 -17.27 -5.48 33.71
C ARG A 24 -16.93 -4.73 32.43
N ARG A 25 -17.19 -3.42 32.38
CA ARG A 25 -16.83 -2.56 31.26
C ARG A 25 -15.32 -2.43 31.10
N ALA A 26 -14.58 -2.24 32.19
CA ALA A 26 -13.12 -2.17 32.18
C ALA A 26 -12.51 -3.46 31.62
N ARG A 27 -12.92 -4.62 32.12
CA ARG A 27 -12.46 -5.93 31.65
C ARG A 27 -12.79 -6.16 30.17
N TYR A 28 -13.97 -5.73 29.70
CA TYR A 28 -14.34 -5.83 28.29
C TYR A 28 -13.42 -4.97 27.40
N LEU A 29 -13.12 -3.74 27.82
CA LEU A 29 -12.24 -2.83 27.07
C LEU A 29 -10.80 -3.34 27.05
N GLU A 30 -10.28 -3.88 28.16
CA GLU A 30 -8.96 -4.53 28.20
C GLU A 30 -8.86 -5.70 27.23
N ASN A 31 -9.84 -6.61 27.24
CA ASN A 31 -9.86 -7.73 26.30
C ASN A 31 -9.96 -7.27 24.85
N LYS A 32 -10.78 -6.24 24.57
CA LYS A 32 -10.91 -5.65 23.24
C LYS A 32 -9.59 -5.02 22.77
N ASN A 33 -8.88 -4.30 23.65
CA ASN A 33 -7.60 -3.67 23.33
C ASN A 33 -6.49 -4.69 23.14
N ARG A 34 -6.45 -5.76 23.95
CA ARG A 34 -5.49 -6.86 23.78
C ARG A 34 -5.68 -7.57 22.43
N ASN A 35 -6.93 -7.74 21.98
CA ASN A 35 -7.23 -8.29 20.66
C ASN A 35 -6.88 -7.32 19.52
N LYS A 36 -7.06 -6.02 19.71
CA LYS A 36 -6.61 -5.01 18.74
C LYS A 36 -5.09 -5.01 18.61
N GLY A 37 -4.34 -4.97 19.71
CA GLY A 37 -2.88 -4.99 19.69
C GLY A 37 -2.29 -6.19 18.94
N ARG A 38 -2.87 -7.38 19.11
CA ARG A 38 -2.48 -8.57 18.33
C ARG A 38 -2.74 -8.43 16.83
N LYS A 39 -3.85 -7.82 16.44
CA LYS A 39 -4.18 -7.60 15.02
C LYS A 39 -3.21 -6.62 14.35
N TYR A 40 -2.81 -5.56 15.05
CA TYR A 40 -1.84 -4.58 14.52
C TYR A 40 -0.43 -5.18 14.41
N ALA A 41 0.01 -5.97 15.39
CA ALA A 41 1.30 -6.66 15.31
C ALA A 41 1.38 -7.67 14.15
N VAL A 42 0.28 -8.37 13.84
CA VAL A 42 0.21 -9.26 12.68
C VAL A 42 0.24 -8.46 11.36
N LEU A 43 -0.39 -7.29 11.32
CA LEU A 43 -0.39 -6.43 10.13
C LEU A 43 1.01 -5.85 9.84
N GLU A 44 1.71 -5.41 10.88
CA GLU A 44 3.09 -4.89 10.78
C GLU A 44 4.09 -5.99 10.37
N MET A 45 3.88 -7.22 10.84
CA MET A 45 4.68 -8.38 10.43
C MET A 45 4.45 -8.78 8.96
N LEU A 46 3.24 -8.59 8.42
CA LEU A 46 2.90 -8.86 7.02
C LEU A 46 3.53 -7.84 6.05
N ASP A 47 3.65 -6.57 6.45
CA ASP A 47 4.32 -5.54 5.64
C ASP A 47 5.83 -5.81 5.51
N LEU A 48 6.48 -6.35 6.56
CA LEU A 48 7.91 -6.68 6.56
C LEU A 48 8.27 -7.98 5.81
N THR A 49 7.32 -8.90 5.59
CA THR A 49 7.58 -10.17 4.89
C THR A 49 7.31 -10.12 3.38
N TYR A 50 6.57 -9.11 2.90
CA TYR A 50 6.11 -9.09 1.50
C TYR A 50 7.21 -8.69 0.49
N THR A 51 8.19 -7.88 0.91
CA THR A 51 9.31 -7.43 0.06
C THR A 51 10.45 -8.44 0.02
N ASP A 52 10.91 -8.93 1.17
CA ASP A 52 12.12 -9.77 1.26
C ASP A 52 11.94 -11.16 0.65
N PHE A 53 10.78 -11.81 0.88
CA PHE A 53 10.51 -13.12 0.27
C PHE A 53 10.39 -12.99 -1.25
N SER A 54 9.76 -11.93 -1.75
CA SER A 54 9.56 -11.75 -3.18
C SER A 54 10.88 -11.46 -3.89
N GLU A 55 11.76 -10.65 -3.30
CA GLU A 55 13.09 -10.36 -3.87
C GLU A 55 14.00 -11.58 -3.86
N GLU A 56 14.10 -12.30 -2.74
CA GLU A 56 14.91 -13.52 -2.64
C GLU A 56 14.34 -14.68 -3.48
N PHE A 57 13.01 -14.82 -3.57
CA PHE A 57 12.38 -15.78 -4.46
C PHE A 57 12.66 -15.45 -5.93
N ASN A 58 12.55 -14.19 -6.33
CA ASN A 58 12.91 -13.77 -7.69
C ASN A 58 14.39 -14.07 -7.98
N LYS A 59 15.30 -13.76 -7.05
CA LYS A 59 16.72 -14.06 -7.19
C LYS A 59 17.00 -15.56 -7.34
N TYR A 60 16.39 -16.39 -6.48
CA TYR A 60 16.49 -17.84 -6.56
C TYR A 60 15.96 -18.40 -7.88
N VAL A 61 14.78 -17.93 -8.33
CA VAL A 61 14.19 -18.30 -9.61
C VAL A 61 15.13 -17.92 -10.76
N MET A 62 15.75 -16.73 -10.72
CA MET A 62 16.72 -16.31 -11.74
C MET A 62 17.98 -17.17 -11.73
N GLU A 63 18.53 -17.50 -10.56
CA GLU A 63 19.73 -18.35 -10.44
C GLU A 63 19.48 -19.78 -10.94
N GLN A 64 18.31 -20.37 -10.62
CA GLN A 64 17.92 -21.69 -11.13
C GLN A 64 17.70 -21.67 -12.66
N ILE A 65 17.08 -20.62 -13.19
CA ILE A 65 16.85 -20.56 -14.63
C ILE A 65 18.15 -20.31 -15.40
N ILE A 66 19.09 -19.50 -14.89
CA ILE A 66 20.42 -19.30 -15.49
C ILE A 66 21.19 -20.63 -15.55
N GLN A 67 21.04 -21.48 -14.53
CA GLN A 67 21.63 -22.82 -14.53
C GLN A 67 20.97 -23.77 -15.54
N GLU A 68 19.66 -23.66 -15.74
CA GLU A 68 18.89 -24.55 -16.63
C GLU A 68 18.79 -24.09 -18.09
N SER A 69 18.97 -22.79 -18.39
CA SER A 69 18.75 -22.26 -19.73
C SER A 69 20.03 -22.31 -20.58
N GLN A 70 20.14 -23.34 -21.43
CA GLN A 70 20.93 -23.26 -22.67
C GLN A 70 20.09 -22.72 -23.86
N ASP A 71 18.83 -22.34 -23.61
CA ASP A 71 17.83 -22.01 -24.63
C ASP A 71 17.43 -20.53 -24.55
N ILE A 72 17.71 -19.79 -25.62
CA ILE A 72 17.47 -18.33 -25.78
C ILE A 72 16.00 -17.98 -25.55
N SER A 73 15.08 -18.90 -25.83
CA SER A 73 13.63 -18.69 -25.69
C SER A 73 13.20 -18.44 -24.24
N LYS A 74 13.82 -19.15 -23.27
CA LYS A 74 13.58 -18.94 -21.83
C LYS A 74 14.16 -17.61 -21.34
N LEU A 75 15.33 -17.23 -21.88
CA LEU A 75 15.95 -15.93 -21.59
C LEU A 75 15.07 -14.76 -22.06
N GLU A 76 14.42 -14.89 -23.23
CA GLU A 76 13.46 -13.87 -23.70
C GLU A 76 12.24 -13.74 -22.78
N GLU A 77 11.70 -14.85 -22.29
CA GLU A 77 10.57 -14.83 -21.36
C GLU A 77 10.95 -14.19 -20.03
N ILE A 78 12.14 -14.46 -19.52
CA ILE A 78 12.71 -13.79 -18.35
C ILE A 78 12.88 -12.30 -18.61
N ILE A 79 13.48 -11.90 -19.74
CA ILE A 79 13.64 -10.48 -20.10
C ILE A 79 12.27 -9.79 -20.12
N ARG A 80 11.23 -10.44 -20.67
CA ARG A 80 9.86 -9.93 -20.67
C ARG A 80 9.30 -9.76 -19.25
N LEU A 81 9.44 -10.77 -18.38
CA LEU A 81 8.97 -10.73 -17.00
C LEU A 81 9.67 -9.63 -16.19
N THR A 82 11.00 -9.55 -16.29
CA THR A 82 11.82 -8.56 -15.57
C THR A 82 11.58 -7.15 -16.11
N GLN A 83 11.35 -6.97 -17.42
CA GLN A 83 10.92 -5.69 -18.00
C GLN A 83 9.55 -5.26 -17.47
N GLY A 84 8.60 -6.19 -17.35
CA GLY A 84 7.29 -5.94 -16.74
C GLY A 84 7.41 -5.42 -15.31
N GLN A 85 8.23 -6.05 -14.48
CA GLN A 85 8.49 -5.62 -13.11
C GLN A 85 9.15 -4.23 -13.05
N LYS A 86 10.18 -3.98 -13.88
CA LYS A 86 10.82 -2.66 -13.98
C LYS A 86 9.85 -1.56 -14.43
N MET A 87 8.95 -1.88 -15.35
CA MET A 87 7.90 -0.97 -15.82
C MET A 87 6.91 -0.64 -14.69
N ILE A 88 6.42 -1.66 -13.96
CA ILE A 88 5.52 -1.48 -12.82
C ILE A 88 6.18 -0.61 -11.74
N TYR A 89 7.44 -0.90 -11.40
CA TYR A 89 8.20 -0.09 -10.46
C TYR A 89 8.33 1.35 -10.94
N ALA A 90 8.74 1.57 -12.20
CA ALA A 90 8.89 2.92 -12.78
C ALA A 90 7.57 3.72 -12.74
N ILE A 91 6.42 3.09 -13.00
CA ILE A 91 5.08 3.71 -12.88
C ILE A 91 4.76 4.06 -11.43
N ALA A 92 4.97 3.13 -10.48
CA ALA A 92 4.66 3.33 -9.07
C ALA A 92 5.38 4.56 -8.49
N CYS A 93 6.59 4.77 -8.97
CA CYS A 93 7.54 5.81 -8.64
C CYS A 93 7.20 7.23 -9.18
N LEU A 94 6.23 7.35 -10.09
CA LEU A 94 5.77 8.63 -10.63
C LEU A 94 4.90 9.39 -9.63
N LYS A 95 4.89 10.73 -9.75
CA LYS A 95 3.95 11.58 -9.00
C LYS A 95 2.53 11.35 -9.51
N GLU A 96 1.54 11.61 -8.67
CA GLU A 96 0.13 11.37 -9.01
C GLU A 96 -0.33 12.12 -10.27
N ARG A 97 0.18 13.34 -10.46
CA ARG A 97 -0.07 14.13 -11.68
C ARG A 97 0.54 13.49 -12.93
N GLU A 98 1.73 12.92 -12.81
CA GLU A 98 2.45 12.23 -13.89
C GLU A 98 1.74 10.91 -14.25
N LYS A 99 1.27 10.16 -13.25
CA LYS A 99 0.45 8.95 -13.43
C LYS A 99 -0.82 9.28 -14.22
N LYS A 100 -1.60 10.28 -13.79
CA LYS A 100 -2.83 10.71 -14.50
C LYS A 100 -2.58 11.05 -15.97
N LEU A 101 -1.43 11.64 -16.27
CA LEU A 101 -1.06 12.04 -17.62
C LEU A 101 -0.74 10.83 -18.50
N ILE A 102 0.07 9.89 -18.02
CA ILE A 102 0.35 8.62 -18.71
C ILE A 102 -0.93 7.81 -18.89
N PHE A 103 -1.72 7.65 -17.83
CA PHE A 103 -2.93 6.84 -17.87
C PHE A 103 -3.97 7.42 -18.83
N GLY A 104 -4.21 8.73 -18.77
CA GLY A 104 -5.14 9.39 -19.68
C GLY A 104 -4.73 9.29 -21.14
N ARG A 105 -3.41 9.30 -21.45
CA ARG A 105 -2.94 9.17 -22.83
C ARG A 105 -2.95 7.72 -23.34
N VAL A 106 -2.52 6.77 -22.51
CA VAL A 106 -2.26 5.37 -22.93
C VAL A 106 -3.49 4.49 -22.82
N PHE A 107 -4.32 4.68 -21.79
CA PHE A 107 -5.48 3.82 -21.53
C PHE A 107 -6.81 4.48 -21.91
N GLU A 108 -6.91 5.81 -21.76
CA GLU A 108 -8.12 6.56 -22.13
C GLU A 108 -8.01 7.23 -23.51
N GLU A 109 -6.86 7.10 -24.18
CA GLU A 109 -6.57 7.63 -25.53
C GLU A 109 -6.81 9.14 -25.71
N LEU A 110 -6.86 9.91 -24.62
CA LEU A 110 -7.17 11.35 -24.66
C LEU A 110 -6.17 12.12 -25.53
N GLU A 111 -6.68 13.11 -26.25
CA GLU A 111 -5.87 14.08 -26.99
C GLU A 111 -5.11 15.00 -26.02
N PHE A 112 -4.00 15.60 -26.46
CA PHE A 112 -3.23 16.50 -25.58
C PHE A 112 -4.03 17.72 -25.12
N GLU A 113 -4.96 18.21 -25.95
CA GLU A 113 -5.88 19.29 -25.58
C GLU A 113 -6.86 18.87 -24.48
N GLU A 114 -7.34 17.63 -24.51
CA GLU A 114 -8.25 17.08 -23.49
C GLU A 114 -7.51 16.81 -22.18
N LEU A 115 -6.29 16.27 -22.26
CA LEU A 115 -5.38 16.11 -21.12
C LEU A 115 -5.04 17.45 -20.49
N GLY A 116 -4.76 18.47 -21.31
CA GLY A 116 -4.51 19.83 -20.88
C GLY A 116 -5.68 20.38 -20.07
N LYS A 117 -6.89 20.33 -20.63
CA LYS A 117 -8.13 20.75 -19.94
C LYS A 117 -8.31 20.02 -18.61
N ARG A 118 -8.13 18.70 -18.58
CA ARG A 118 -8.28 17.89 -17.36
C ARG A 118 -7.24 18.20 -16.28
N LEU A 119 -6.02 18.58 -16.69
CA LEU A 119 -4.91 18.89 -15.79
C LEU A 119 -4.73 20.39 -15.52
N GLY A 120 -5.63 21.23 -16.04
CA GLY A 120 -5.59 22.69 -15.88
C GLY A 120 -4.39 23.36 -16.55
N ILE A 121 -3.91 22.81 -17.66
CA ILE A 121 -2.75 23.31 -18.44
C ILE A 121 -3.09 23.39 -19.93
N THR A 122 -2.24 24.02 -20.73
CA THR A 122 -2.43 24.02 -22.19
C THR A 122 -2.13 22.65 -22.78
N GLY A 123 -2.72 22.33 -23.94
CA GLY A 123 -2.41 21.07 -24.64
C GLY A 123 -0.92 20.93 -24.93
N LYS A 124 -0.24 22.02 -25.30
CA LYS A 124 1.20 22.01 -25.51
C LYS A 124 2.00 21.70 -24.25
N GLN A 125 1.58 22.22 -23.09
CA GLN A 125 2.19 21.90 -21.81
C GLN A 125 1.95 20.43 -21.42
N ALA A 126 0.77 19.89 -21.70
CA ALA A 126 0.45 18.48 -21.48
C ALA A 126 1.31 17.56 -22.36
N GLU A 127 1.52 17.91 -23.64
CA GLU A 127 2.41 17.20 -24.55
C GLU A 127 3.86 17.18 -24.05
N MET A 128 4.41 18.35 -23.66
CA MET A 128 5.76 18.42 -23.12
C MET A 128 5.92 17.61 -21.83
N ALA A 129 4.93 17.70 -20.93
CA ALA A 129 4.91 16.93 -19.69
C ALA A 129 4.80 15.43 -19.96
N TYR A 130 4.03 14.99 -20.97
CA TYR A 130 3.93 13.59 -21.37
C TYR A 130 5.29 13.01 -21.74
N TYR A 131 6.00 13.64 -22.67
CA TYR A 131 7.29 13.15 -23.13
C TYR A 131 8.37 13.22 -22.04
N TYR A 132 8.30 14.22 -21.15
CA TYR A 132 9.15 14.27 -19.96
C TYR A 132 8.93 13.05 -19.07
N VAL A 133 7.68 12.69 -18.78
CA VAL A 133 7.36 11.52 -17.94
C VAL A 133 7.81 10.22 -18.60
N ILE A 134 7.61 10.04 -19.91
CA ILE A 134 8.12 8.88 -20.64
C ILE A 134 9.65 8.78 -20.53
N ARG A 135 10.37 9.89 -20.70
CA ARG A 135 11.83 9.92 -20.55
C ARG A 135 12.27 9.59 -19.12
N LYS A 136 11.52 10.08 -18.13
CA LYS A 136 11.76 9.79 -16.71
C LYS A 136 11.54 8.31 -16.39
N MET A 137 10.50 7.68 -16.95
CA MET A 137 10.25 6.25 -16.80
C MET A 137 11.37 5.41 -17.42
N ARG A 138 11.81 5.74 -18.65
CA ARG A 138 12.91 5.02 -19.32
C ARG A 138 14.20 5.02 -18.52
N ARG A 139 14.62 6.19 -18.00
CA ARG A 139 15.79 6.29 -17.12
C ARG A 139 15.69 5.36 -15.90
N ARG A 140 14.51 5.31 -15.26
CA ARG A 140 14.28 4.41 -14.11
C ARG A 140 14.30 2.93 -14.50
N MET A 141 13.81 2.56 -15.69
CA MET A 141 13.87 1.18 -16.18
C MET A 141 15.29 0.73 -16.55
N GLU A 142 16.11 1.67 -17.04
CA GLU A 142 17.52 1.43 -17.40
C GLU A 142 18.45 1.35 -16.18
N GLY A 143 17.95 1.63 -14.97
CA GLY A 143 18.76 1.62 -13.75
C GLY A 143 19.73 2.80 -13.64
N THR A 144 19.58 3.82 -14.51
CA THR A 144 20.32 5.07 -14.40
C THR A 144 19.60 5.98 -13.41
N THR A 145 19.90 5.79 -12.13
CA THR A 145 19.56 6.75 -11.08
C THR A 145 20.38 8.02 -11.32
N ASP A 146 19.75 9.03 -11.94
CA ASP A 146 20.26 10.40 -11.88
C ASP A 146 20.13 10.85 -10.42
N GLU A 147 21.27 10.98 -9.75
CA GLU A 147 21.43 11.73 -8.50
C GLU A 147 21.04 13.19 -8.74
N PHE A 148 19.79 13.59 -8.45
CA PHE A 148 19.39 14.99 -8.26
C PHE A 148 18.21 15.11 -7.29
#